data_AF-A0AAV3RF34-F1
#
_entry.id   AF-A0AAV3RF34-F1
#
_cell.length_a   1.000
_cell.length_b   1.000
_cell.length_c   1.000
_cell.angle_alpha   90.00
_cell.angle_beta   90.00
_cell.angle_gamma   90.00
#
_symmetry.space_group_name_H-M   'P 1'
#
loop_
_entity.id
_entity.type
_entity.pdbx_description
1 polymer ?
#
loop_
_entity_poly.entity_id
_entity_poly.type
_entity_poly.pdbx_seq_one_letter_code
_entity_poly.pdbx_strand_id
1 'polypeptide(L)'
;MLDWLNVELDRRCIGYIRDHIDSGVIHHVDNESTVIGCWNKLQGLYERKTATHKVGLVRQLSRLRYEDGQLITEHLNQLEHLFNQLTTIGVSFTDEVQVLWLLGTLPESWETPCISLSTSSPDGTIKKDVVINAILNKNLRRSIGNVCYPSEEDEWVIDSGASLNVTPHKIFFSSYELGDYGVAKMGNNGVSEIVAVGDVH
;
A
#
# COMPACT_ATOMS: atom_id res chain seq x y z
N MET A 1 39.79 -32.22 30.36
CA MET A 1 38.50 -32.67 30.96
C MET A 1 37.30 -31.87 30.42
N LEU A 2 37.46 -30.66 29.87
CA LEU A 2 36.36 -29.92 29.25
C LEU A 2 36.10 -30.30 27.77
N ASP A 3 37.12 -30.69 27.00
CA ASP A 3 36.97 -31.04 25.58
C ASP A 3 36.15 -32.32 25.30
N TRP A 4 36.29 -33.36 26.12
CA TRP A 4 35.60 -34.63 25.88
C TRP A 4 34.07 -34.50 26.04
N LEU A 5 33.64 -33.67 27.00
CA LEU A 5 32.21 -33.44 27.27
C LEU A 5 31.56 -32.71 26.08
N ASN A 6 32.28 -31.77 25.48
CA ASN A 6 31.84 -31.07 24.26
C ASN A 6 31.73 -32.03 23.06
N VAL A 7 32.66 -32.97 22.89
CA VAL A 7 32.62 -33.94 21.79
C VAL A 7 31.43 -34.92 21.92
N GLU A 8 31.10 -35.35 23.13
CA GLU A 8 29.95 -36.23 23.38
C GLU A 8 28.61 -35.50 23.22
N LEU A 9 28.53 -34.25 23.68
CA LEU A 9 27.37 -33.39 23.45
C LEU A 9 27.17 -33.10 21.96
N ASP A 10 28.26 -32.84 21.23
CA ASP A 10 28.21 -32.60 19.79
C ASP A 10 27.68 -33.82 19.04
N ARG A 11 28.14 -35.04 19.36
CA ARG A 11 27.62 -36.27 18.75
C ARG A 11 26.12 -36.47 18.95
N ARG A 12 25.62 -36.19 20.16
CA ARG A 12 24.18 -36.31 20.46
C ARG A 12 23.37 -35.27 19.68
N CYS A 13 23.81 -34.03 19.67
CA CYS A 13 23.15 -32.95 18.93
C CYS A 13 23.18 -33.20 17.41
N ILE A 14 24.29 -33.70 16.86
CA ILE A 14 24.37 -34.10 15.44
C ILE A 14 23.36 -35.23 15.13
N GLY A 15 23.25 -36.22 16.02
CA GLY A 15 22.24 -37.28 15.91
C GLY A 15 20.83 -36.72 15.86
N TYR A 16 20.47 -35.84 16.80
CA TYR A 16 19.16 -35.19 16.83
C TYR A 16 18.86 -34.37 15.57
N ILE A 17 19.85 -33.61 15.08
CA ILE A 17 19.73 -32.82 13.87
C ILE A 17 19.45 -33.75 12.68
N ARG A 18 20.22 -34.83 12.51
CA ARG A 18 20.06 -35.80 11.41
C ARG A 18 18.70 -36.50 11.43
N ASP A 19 18.16 -36.78 12.62
CA ASP A 19 16.88 -37.47 12.80
C ASP A 19 15.66 -36.59 12.39
N HIS A 20 15.82 -35.27 12.40
CA HIS A 20 14.77 -34.30 12.09
C HIS A 20 14.91 -33.66 10.69
N ILE A 21 15.85 -34.14 9.87
CA ILE A 21 16.08 -33.64 8.51
C ILE A 21 15.56 -34.65 7.48
N ASP A 22 15.01 -34.14 6.39
CA ASP A 22 14.56 -34.97 5.27
C ASP A 22 15.71 -35.82 4.70
N SER A 23 15.45 -37.10 4.39
CA SER A 23 16.39 -38.05 3.80
C SER A 23 17.17 -37.48 2.61
N GLY A 24 16.54 -36.59 1.83
CA GLY A 24 17.17 -35.90 0.70
C GLY A 24 18.27 -34.90 1.07
N VAL A 25 18.41 -34.52 2.34
CA VAL A 25 19.39 -33.49 2.79
C VAL A 25 20.44 -34.06 3.75
N ILE A 26 20.21 -35.26 4.29
CA ILE A 26 21.15 -35.96 5.19
C ILE A 26 22.55 -36.08 4.56
N HIS A 27 22.63 -36.42 3.27
CA HIS A 27 23.90 -36.60 2.56
C HIS A 27 24.76 -35.31 2.48
N HIS A 28 24.18 -34.13 2.68
CA HIS A 28 24.94 -32.87 2.71
C HIS A 28 25.60 -32.59 4.07
N VAL A 29 25.10 -33.21 5.13
CA VAL A 29 25.48 -32.99 6.54
C VAL A 29 26.26 -34.18 7.09
N ASP A 30 26.25 -35.32 6.39
CA ASP A 30 26.82 -36.58 6.89
C ASP A 30 28.34 -36.53 7.12
N ASN A 31 29.04 -35.68 6.35
CA ASN A 31 30.49 -35.47 6.46
C ASN A 31 30.90 -34.52 7.61
N GLU A 32 29.95 -33.85 8.27
CA GLU A 32 30.24 -32.88 9.32
C GLU A 32 30.34 -33.56 10.69
N SER A 33 31.44 -33.31 11.40
CA SER A 33 31.75 -33.87 12.72
C SER A 33 31.44 -32.92 13.88
N THR A 34 30.96 -31.71 13.59
CA THR A 34 30.60 -30.69 14.59
C THR A 34 29.16 -30.22 14.40
N VAL A 35 28.50 -29.89 15.50
CA VAL A 35 27.12 -29.37 15.47
C VAL A 35 27.06 -28.05 14.70
N ILE A 36 28.06 -27.19 14.90
CA ILE A 36 28.18 -25.90 14.23
C ILE A 36 28.40 -26.10 12.72
N GLY A 37 29.21 -27.07 12.30
CA GLY A 37 29.39 -27.42 10.89
C GLY A 37 28.09 -27.90 10.25
N CYS A 38 27.36 -28.79 10.93
CA CYS A 38 26.04 -29.26 10.50
C CYS A 38 25.05 -28.10 10.37
N TRP A 39 24.96 -27.24 11.38
CA TRP A 39 24.08 -26.10 11.40
C TRP A 39 24.42 -25.09 10.30
N ASN A 40 25.70 -24.73 10.11
CA ASN A 40 26.13 -23.82 9.04
C ASN A 40 25.85 -24.36 7.63
N LYS A 41 25.95 -25.68 7.43
CA LYS A 41 25.57 -26.35 6.17
C LYS A 41 24.08 -26.27 5.92
N LEU A 42 23.26 -26.56 6.93
CA LEU A 42 21.80 -26.48 6.85
C LEU A 42 21.34 -25.04 6.65
N GLN A 43 21.95 -24.11 7.37
CA GLN A 43 21.80 -22.68 7.18
C GLN A 43 22.19 -22.30 5.74
N GLY A 44 23.31 -22.77 5.20
CA GLY A 44 23.68 -22.56 3.80
C GLY A 44 22.76 -23.23 2.76
N LEU A 45 21.99 -24.25 3.12
CA LEU A 45 21.05 -24.95 2.23
C LEU A 45 19.64 -24.34 2.28
N TYR A 46 19.15 -24.05 3.47
CA TYR A 46 17.80 -23.57 3.75
C TYR A 46 17.72 -22.07 4.03
N GLU A 47 18.72 -21.51 4.72
CA GLU A 47 18.90 -20.06 4.92
C GLU A 47 19.68 -19.41 3.77
N ARG A 48 19.94 -20.16 2.69
CA ARG A 48 19.94 -19.53 1.37
C ARG A 48 18.58 -18.84 1.26
N LYS A 49 18.58 -17.54 1.57
CA LYS A 49 17.83 -16.45 0.97
C LYS A 49 17.93 -16.61 -0.55
N THR A 50 17.33 -17.68 -1.04
CA THR A 50 17.76 -18.36 -2.26
C THR A 50 17.63 -17.36 -3.37
N ALA A 51 18.57 -17.35 -4.31
CA ALA A 51 18.40 -16.57 -5.52
C ALA A 51 17.01 -16.85 -6.14
N THR A 52 16.47 -18.05 -5.97
CA THR A 52 15.09 -18.41 -6.34
C THR A 52 14.01 -17.69 -5.52
N HIS A 53 14.12 -17.57 -4.19
CA HIS A 53 13.18 -16.78 -3.39
C HIS A 53 13.24 -15.28 -3.73
N LYS A 54 14.46 -14.72 -3.89
CA LYS A 54 14.64 -13.34 -4.36
C LYS A 54 14.02 -13.13 -5.73
N VAL A 55 14.31 -14.02 -6.68
CA VAL A 55 13.72 -13.99 -8.03
C VAL A 55 12.20 -14.16 -7.98
N GLY A 56 11.68 -15.00 -7.08
CA GLY A 56 10.25 -15.18 -6.85
C GLY A 56 9.57 -13.89 -6.44
N LEU A 57 10.11 -13.21 -5.41
CA LEU A 57 9.58 -11.93 -4.93
C LEU A 57 9.73 -10.82 -5.98
N VAL A 58 10.87 -10.73 -6.68
CA VAL A 58 11.06 -9.75 -7.76
C VAL A 58 10.09 -10.00 -8.92
N ARG A 59 9.79 -11.27 -9.24
CA ARG A 59 8.76 -11.62 -10.23
C ARG A 59 7.37 -11.22 -9.76
N GLN A 60 7.03 -11.45 -8.49
CA GLN A 60 5.75 -11.01 -7.92
C GLN A 60 5.63 -9.49 -7.97
N LEU A 61 6.67 -8.78 -7.53
CA LEU A 61 6.77 -7.33 -7.65
C LEU A 61 6.52 -6.93 -9.10
N SER A 62 7.32 -7.43 -10.07
CA SER A 62 7.20 -7.12 -11.51
C SER A 62 5.82 -7.29 -12.12
N ARG A 63 5.02 -8.22 -11.59
CA ARG A 63 3.66 -8.55 -12.06
C ARG A 63 2.57 -7.75 -11.37
N LEU A 64 2.87 -7.13 -10.23
CA LEU A 64 1.93 -6.32 -9.49
C LEU A 64 1.49 -5.13 -10.36
N ARG A 65 0.18 -5.01 -10.57
CA ARG A 65 -0.46 -3.92 -11.30
C ARG A 65 -1.72 -3.53 -10.54
N TYR A 66 -1.96 -2.24 -10.45
CA TYR A 66 -3.21 -1.72 -9.91
C TYR A 66 -4.30 -1.88 -10.98
N GLU A 67 -5.45 -2.39 -10.58
CA GLU A 67 -6.63 -2.47 -11.44
C GLU A 67 -7.67 -1.43 -11.01
N ASP A 68 -8.25 -0.71 -11.98
CA ASP A 68 -9.28 0.28 -11.70
C ASP A 68 -10.50 -0.41 -11.06
N GLY A 69 -10.86 0.03 -9.85
CA GLY A 69 -11.93 -0.57 -9.02
C GLY A 69 -11.42 -1.30 -7.77
N GLN A 70 -10.12 -1.57 -7.66
CA GLN A 70 -9.50 -2.06 -6.42
C GLN A 70 -9.30 -0.91 -5.42
N LEU A 71 -9.21 -1.24 -4.13
CA LEU A 71 -8.83 -0.26 -3.12
C LEU A 71 -7.34 0.06 -3.24
N ILE A 72 -7.01 1.31 -3.61
CA ILE A 72 -5.61 1.75 -3.77
C ILE A 72 -4.78 1.53 -2.50
N THR A 73 -5.39 1.58 -1.31
CA THR A 73 -4.74 1.32 -0.03
C THR A 73 -4.30 -0.14 0.10
N GLU A 74 -5.11 -1.08 -0.39
CA GLU A 74 -4.74 -2.50 -0.42
C GLU A 74 -3.57 -2.74 -1.38
N HIS A 75 -3.59 -2.10 -2.56
CA HIS A 75 -2.48 -2.14 -3.50
C HIS A 75 -1.18 -1.57 -2.91
N LEU A 76 -1.25 -0.42 -2.24
CA LEU A 76 -0.10 0.19 -1.54
C LEU A 76 0.47 -0.74 -0.46
N ASN A 77 -0.39 -1.36 0.34
CA ASN A 77 0.02 -2.30 1.39
C ASN A 77 0.69 -3.55 0.79
N GLN A 78 0.16 -4.09 -0.31
CA GLN A 78 0.78 -5.23 -1.01
C GLN A 78 2.17 -4.88 -1.56
N LEU A 79 2.31 -3.69 -2.16
CA LEU A 79 3.59 -3.20 -2.66
C LEU A 79 4.61 -3.02 -1.52
N GLU A 80 4.21 -2.39 -0.42
CA GLU A 80 5.06 -2.19 0.76
C GLU A 80 5.47 -3.51 1.42
N HIS A 81 4.54 -4.47 1.48
CA HIS A 81 4.83 -5.81 1.98
C HIS A 81 5.96 -6.49 1.19
N LEU A 82 5.91 -6.42 -0.15
CA LEU A 82 6.96 -6.98 -1.02
C LEU A 82 8.32 -6.29 -0.81
N PHE A 83 8.34 -4.97 -0.66
CA PHE A 83 9.58 -4.23 -0.34
C PHE A 83 10.17 -4.64 1.00
N ASN A 84 9.32 -4.80 2.03
CA ASN A 84 9.76 -5.24 3.36
C ASN A 84 10.29 -6.68 3.34
N GLN A 85 9.66 -7.59 2.59
CA GLN A 85 10.17 -8.94 2.39
C GLN A 85 11.53 -8.94 1.69
N LEU A 86 11.67 -8.19 0.59
CA LEU A 86 12.95 -8.07 -0.13
C LEU A 86 14.04 -7.48 0.77
N THR A 87 13.71 -6.47 1.58
CA THR A 87 14.64 -5.84 2.54
C THR A 87 15.10 -6.85 3.60
N THR A 88 14.19 -7.65 4.14
CA THR A 88 14.49 -8.74 5.09
C THR A 88 15.47 -9.76 4.49
N ILE A 89 15.39 -9.97 3.17
CA ILE A 89 16.22 -10.91 2.42
C ILE A 89 17.51 -10.21 1.88
N GLY A 90 17.75 -8.96 2.29
CA GLY A 90 18.97 -8.21 1.99
C GLY A 90 18.99 -7.52 0.63
N VAL A 91 17.82 -7.19 0.08
CA VAL A 91 17.66 -6.36 -1.12
C VAL A 91 16.91 -5.10 -0.71
N SER A 92 17.63 -3.99 -0.55
CA SER A 92 17.03 -2.69 -0.24
C SER A 92 16.78 -1.88 -1.51
N PHE A 93 15.77 -1.02 -1.47
CA PHE A 93 15.44 -0.08 -2.54
C PHE A 93 15.42 1.32 -1.95
N THR A 94 16.01 2.28 -2.65
CA THR A 94 15.92 3.69 -2.26
C THR A 94 14.47 4.17 -2.40
N ASP A 95 14.09 5.19 -1.63
CA ASP A 95 12.72 5.75 -1.68
C ASP A 95 12.33 6.20 -3.09
N GLU A 96 13.30 6.73 -3.85
CA GLU A 96 13.13 7.10 -5.25
C GLU A 96 12.74 5.89 -6.10
N VAL A 97 13.47 4.78 -5.99
CA VAL A 97 13.15 3.56 -6.75
C VAL A 97 11.81 2.98 -6.33
N GLN A 98 11.46 3.04 -5.03
CA GLN A 98 10.15 2.60 -4.53
C GLN A 98 9.01 3.44 -5.13
N VAL A 99 9.20 4.76 -5.25
CA VAL A 99 8.25 5.68 -5.88
C VAL A 99 8.11 5.40 -7.37
N LEU A 100 9.22 5.24 -8.10
CA LEU A 100 9.20 4.90 -9.52
C LEU A 100 8.47 3.57 -9.76
N TRP A 101 8.70 2.59 -8.87
CA TRP A 101 7.99 1.33 -8.88
C TRP A 101 6.49 1.51 -8.69
N LEU A 102 6.08 2.28 -7.68
CA LEU A 102 4.69 2.59 -7.42
C LEU A 102 4.01 3.22 -8.64
N LEU A 103 4.61 4.27 -9.22
CA LEU A 103 4.09 4.92 -10.42
C LEU A 103 3.99 3.95 -11.61
N GLY A 104 4.97 3.04 -11.77
CA GLY A 104 4.97 2.03 -12.81
C GLY A 104 3.95 0.90 -12.63
N THR A 105 3.39 0.72 -11.43
CA THR A 105 2.30 -0.25 -11.19
C THR A 105 0.92 0.27 -11.59
N LEU A 106 0.77 1.58 -11.74
CA LEU A 106 -0.51 2.20 -12.06
C LEU A 106 -0.85 2.00 -13.55
N PRO A 107 -2.13 1.76 -13.91
CA PRO A 107 -2.56 1.57 -15.29
C PRO A 107 -2.54 2.88 -16.06
N GLU A 108 -2.69 2.82 -17.40
CA GLU A 108 -2.65 3.97 -18.30
C GLU A 108 -3.65 5.07 -17.92
N SER A 109 -4.79 4.70 -17.30
CA SER A 109 -5.74 5.69 -16.78
C SER A 109 -5.07 6.66 -15.80
N TRP A 110 -3.99 6.29 -15.11
CA TRP A 110 -3.20 7.10 -14.19
C TRP A 110 -1.97 7.77 -14.84
N GLU A 111 -1.82 7.78 -16.16
CA GLU A 111 -0.65 8.36 -16.81
C GLU A 111 -0.51 9.88 -16.56
N THR A 112 -1.59 10.65 -16.72
CA THR A 112 -1.59 12.11 -16.46
C THR A 112 -1.15 12.48 -15.03
N PRO A 113 -1.67 11.87 -13.95
CA PRO A 113 -1.16 12.14 -12.61
C PRO A 113 0.28 11.66 -12.40
N CYS A 114 0.69 10.53 -12.99
CA CYS A 114 2.10 10.11 -12.92
C CYS A 114 3.01 11.19 -13.51
N ILE A 115 2.69 11.72 -14.70
CA ILE A 115 3.46 12.80 -15.33
C ILE A 115 3.49 14.06 -14.45
N SER A 116 2.34 14.46 -13.90
CA SER A 116 2.24 15.62 -13.01
C SER A 116 3.09 15.44 -11.75
N LEU A 117 3.10 14.25 -11.16
CA LEU A 117 3.89 13.98 -9.95
C LEU A 117 5.38 13.92 -10.27
N SER A 118 5.76 13.30 -11.40
CA SER A 118 7.15 13.24 -11.85
C SER A 118 7.75 14.61 -12.20
N THR A 119 6.93 15.55 -12.66
CA THR A 119 7.36 16.91 -13.03
C THR A 119 7.26 17.94 -11.90
N SER A 120 6.56 17.60 -10.81
CA SER A 120 6.34 18.50 -9.67
C SER A 120 7.57 18.73 -8.78
N SER A 121 8.62 17.91 -8.91
CA SER A 121 9.87 18.08 -8.17
C SER A 121 10.97 18.65 -9.06
N PRO A 122 11.30 19.94 -8.95
CA PRO A 122 12.34 20.59 -9.76
C PRO A 122 13.76 20.04 -9.46
N ASP A 123 13.94 19.34 -8.34
CA ASP A 123 15.22 18.79 -7.88
C ASP A 123 15.32 17.26 -8.09
N GLY A 124 14.34 16.65 -8.78
CA GLY A 124 14.29 15.21 -9.06
C GLY A 124 14.03 14.31 -7.84
N THR A 125 14.16 14.84 -6.63
CA THR A 125 13.97 14.10 -5.38
C THR A 125 12.48 14.13 -5.00
N ILE A 126 11.78 13.04 -5.29
CA ILE A 126 10.38 12.88 -4.92
C ILE A 126 10.30 12.04 -3.64
N LYS A 127 9.76 12.62 -2.57
CA LYS A 127 9.56 11.88 -1.32
C LYS A 127 8.36 10.93 -1.44
N LYS A 128 8.50 9.74 -0.85
CA LYS A 128 7.51 8.66 -0.93
C LYS A 128 6.16 9.06 -0.31
N ASP A 129 6.16 9.78 0.80
CA ASP A 129 4.96 10.27 1.50
C ASP A 129 4.14 11.23 0.64
N VAL A 130 4.79 12.16 -0.06
CA VAL A 130 4.11 13.11 -0.96
C VAL A 130 3.38 12.37 -2.09
N VAL A 131 4.00 11.35 -2.67
CA VAL A 131 3.42 10.55 -3.76
C VAL A 131 2.27 9.70 -3.27
N ILE A 132 2.43 9.03 -2.12
CA ILE A 132 1.35 8.24 -1.51
C ILE A 132 0.14 9.14 -1.24
N ASN A 133 0.35 10.31 -0.62
CA ASN A 133 -0.73 11.26 -0.34
C ASN A 133 -1.41 11.76 -1.62
N ALA A 134 -0.63 12.07 -2.66
CA ALA A 134 -1.20 12.51 -3.93
C ALA A 134 -2.01 11.42 -4.64
N ILE A 135 -1.53 10.16 -4.61
CA ILE A 135 -2.25 9.01 -5.16
C ILE A 135 -3.55 8.77 -4.39
N LEU A 136 -3.51 8.83 -3.06
CA LEU A 136 -4.70 8.69 -2.21
C LEU A 136 -5.73 9.79 -2.47
N ASN A 137 -5.29 11.05 -2.48
CA ASN A 137 -6.16 12.20 -2.79
C ASN A 137 -6.79 12.08 -4.18
N LYS A 138 -6.01 11.62 -5.17
CA LYS A 138 -6.54 11.40 -6.51
C LYS A 138 -7.50 10.21 -6.58
N ASN A 139 -7.21 9.12 -5.86
CA ASN A 139 -8.12 7.98 -5.78
C ASN A 139 -9.45 8.40 -5.15
N LEU A 140 -9.42 9.22 -4.11
CA LEU A 140 -10.61 9.83 -3.52
C LEU A 140 -11.36 10.65 -4.56
N ARG A 141 -10.69 11.56 -5.29
CA ARG A 141 -11.31 12.33 -6.39
C ARG A 141 -11.89 11.45 -7.51
N ARG A 142 -11.32 10.28 -7.79
CA ARG A 142 -11.85 9.32 -8.78
C ARG A 142 -13.01 8.51 -8.27
N SER A 143 -12.96 8.08 -7.01
CA SER A 143 -14.08 7.41 -6.34
C SER A 143 -15.28 8.36 -6.24
N ILE A 144 -15.02 9.65 -6.00
CA ILE A 144 -16.00 10.73 -6.05
C ILE A 144 -16.38 11.06 -7.50
N GLY A 145 -15.48 10.90 -8.49
CA GLY A 145 -15.83 11.03 -9.91
C GLY A 145 -16.76 9.93 -10.44
N ASN A 146 -16.71 8.72 -9.85
CA ASN A 146 -17.62 7.61 -10.14
C ASN A 146 -18.94 7.68 -9.34
N VAL A 147 -19.02 8.56 -8.34
CA VAL A 147 -20.24 8.92 -7.62
C VAL A 147 -20.42 10.42 -7.77
N CYS A 148 -21.02 10.84 -8.88
CA CYS A 148 -21.28 12.24 -9.21
C CYS A 148 -21.49 13.13 -7.96
N TYR A 149 -20.43 13.80 -7.52
CA TYR A 149 -20.48 14.97 -6.67
C TYR A 149 -19.59 16.03 -7.30
N PRO A 150 -20.04 17.29 -7.38
CA PRO A 150 -19.30 18.36 -8.04
C PRO A 150 -17.98 18.65 -7.31
N SER A 151 -17.01 19.10 -8.10
CA SER A 151 -15.71 19.65 -7.71
C SER A 151 -15.70 20.56 -6.48
N GLU A 152 -14.68 20.41 -5.64
CA GLU A 152 -14.07 21.40 -4.71
C GLU A 152 -14.87 22.71 -4.42
N GLU A 153 -16.09 22.58 -3.90
CA GLU A 153 -16.87 23.66 -3.26
C GLU A 153 -17.41 23.22 -1.88
N ASP A 154 -16.69 22.34 -1.16
CA ASP A 154 -17.06 21.96 0.22
C ASP A 154 -16.65 23.01 1.27
N GLU A 155 -16.23 24.20 0.84
CA GLU A 155 -16.07 25.36 1.73
C GLU A 155 -17.28 26.27 1.54
N TRP A 156 -18.28 26.13 2.43
CA TRP A 156 -19.41 27.02 2.50
C TRP A 156 -18.92 28.45 2.78
N VAL A 157 -19.04 29.35 1.81
CA VAL A 157 -18.94 30.79 2.07
C VAL A 157 -20.28 31.24 2.65
N ILE A 158 -20.32 31.49 3.96
CA ILE A 158 -21.50 32.05 4.62
C ILE A 158 -21.64 33.51 4.16
N ASP A 159 -22.59 33.78 3.26
CA ASP A 159 -23.01 35.14 2.97
C ASP A 159 -23.92 35.64 4.09
N SER A 160 -23.36 36.47 4.98
CA SER A 160 -24.11 37.11 6.07
C SER A 160 -25.30 37.98 5.60
N GLY A 161 -25.42 38.24 4.29
CA GLY A 161 -26.57 38.92 3.67
C GLY A 161 -27.68 38.00 3.15
N ALA A 162 -27.49 36.68 3.13
CA ALA A 162 -28.49 35.73 2.64
C ALA A 162 -29.52 35.40 3.74
N SER A 163 -30.82 35.45 3.40
CA SER A 163 -31.89 35.06 4.34
C SER A 163 -32.06 33.54 4.45
N LEU A 164 -31.56 32.77 3.47
CA LEU A 164 -31.63 31.31 3.39
C LEU A 164 -30.39 30.78 2.66
N ASN A 165 -29.77 29.72 3.20
CA ASN A 165 -28.64 29.03 2.57
C ASN A 165 -29.12 27.69 1.97
N VAL A 166 -28.62 27.35 0.78
CA VAL A 166 -29.04 26.15 0.03
C VAL A 166 -27.85 25.22 -0.16
N THR A 167 -28.06 23.91 0.03
CA THR A 167 -27.04 22.88 -0.21
C THR A 167 -27.65 21.65 -0.87
N PRO A 168 -26.93 20.97 -1.79
CA PRO A 168 -27.36 19.67 -2.31
C PRO A 168 -27.12 18.52 -1.31
N HIS A 169 -26.44 18.78 -0.19
CA HIS A 169 -26.00 17.75 0.75
C HIS A 169 -26.93 17.61 1.96
N LYS A 170 -27.80 16.60 1.91
CA LYS A 170 -28.68 16.23 3.03
C LYS A 170 -27.93 15.97 4.35
N ILE A 171 -26.69 15.50 4.29
CA ILE A 171 -25.93 15.07 5.48
C ILE A 171 -25.56 16.21 6.44
N PHE A 172 -25.61 17.47 5.99
CA PHE A 172 -25.32 18.62 6.85
C PHE A 172 -26.49 18.99 7.76
N PHE A 173 -27.68 18.47 7.50
CA PHE A 173 -28.87 18.79 8.26
C PHE A 173 -29.05 17.87 9.47
N SER A 174 -29.23 18.48 10.62
CA SER A 174 -29.65 17.86 11.89
C SER A 174 -31.16 17.58 11.93
N SER A 175 -31.97 18.37 11.22
CA SER A 175 -33.41 18.15 11.00
C SER A 175 -33.71 18.16 9.50
N TYR A 176 -34.63 17.33 9.00
CA TYR A 176 -34.90 17.23 7.56
C TYR A 176 -36.38 17.00 7.28
N GLU A 177 -37.09 18.08 6.95
CA GLU A 177 -38.50 18.08 6.63
C GLU A 177 -38.70 18.06 5.11
N LEU A 178 -39.23 16.95 4.60
CA LEU A 178 -39.61 16.82 3.20
C LEU A 178 -40.88 17.63 2.91
N GLY A 179 -40.89 18.35 1.80
CA GLY A 179 -42.02 19.16 1.38
C GLY A 179 -41.78 19.82 0.03
N ASP A 180 -42.84 20.38 -0.54
CA ASP A 180 -42.73 21.27 -1.70
C ASP A 180 -42.56 22.70 -1.19
N TYR A 181 -41.35 23.22 -1.31
CA TYR A 181 -41.00 24.59 -0.92
C TYR A 181 -40.74 25.48 -2.14
N GLY A 182 -41.12 25.03 -3.34
CA GLY A 182 -40.89 25.74 -4.59
C GLY A 182 -39.44 25.63 -5.08
N VAL A 183 -38.96 26.70 -5.72
CA VAL A 183 -37.67 26.69 -6.43
C VAL A 183 -36.72 27.81 -5.97
N ALA A 184 -35.46 27.46 -5.78
CA ALA A 184 -34.35 28.38 -5.51
C ALA A 184 -33.75 28.90 -6.83
N LYS A 185 -33.55 30.21 -6.93
CA LYS A 185 -32.81 30.84 -8.04
C LYS A 185 -31.34 30.97 -7.66
N MET A 186 -30.46 30.47 -8.51
CA MET A 186 -29.01 30.44 -8.30
C MET A 186 -28.32 31.62 -8.99
N GLY A 187 -27.11 31.98 -8.54
CA GLY A 187 -26.34 33.12 -9.07
C GLY A 187 -25.98 33.03 -10.55
N ASN A 188 -26.05 31.83 -11.13
CA ASN A 188 -25.86 31.57 -12.56
C ASN A 188 -27.16 31.66 -13.38
N ASN A 189 -28.22 32.28 -12.85
CA ASN A 189 -29.55 32.32 -13.45
C ASN A 189 -30.26 30.95 -13.55
N GLY A 190 -29.68 29.90 -12.97
CA GLY A 190 -30.29 28.57 -12.86
C GLY A 190 -31.39 28.52 -11.80
N VAL A 191 -32.21 27.48 -11.87
CA VAL A 191 -33.33 27.25 -10.94
C VAL A 191 -33.25 25.80 -10.45
N SER A 192 -33.40 25.57 -9.14
CA SER A 192 -33.42 24.23 -8.53
C SER A 192 -34.62 24.08 -7.63
N GLU A 193 -35.22 22.89 -7.61
CA GLU A 193 -36.32 22.55 -6.69
C GLU A 193 -35.80 22.40 -5.26
N ILE A 194 -36.59 22.87 -4.30
CA ILE A 194 -36.32 22.75 -2.88
C ILE A 194 -37.14 21.58 -2.35
N VAL A 195 -36.48 20.44 -2.16
CA VAL A 195 -37.12 19.17 -1.77
C VAL A 195 -37.29 19.01 -0.26
N ALA A 196 -36.55 19.80 0.53
CA ALA A 196 -36.60 19.75 1.99
C ALA A 196 -36.00 20.99 2.64
N VAL A 197 -36.40 21.26 3.89
CA VAL A 197 -35.84 22.31 4.75
C VAL A 197 -35.44 21.70 6.10
N GLY A 198 -34.43 22.27 6.74
CA GLY A 198 -33.90 21.76 7.98
C GLY A 198 -32.91 22.69 8.68
N ASP A 199 -32.52 22.32 9.89
CA ASP A 199 -31.50 22.96 10.70
C ASP A 199 -30.16 22.26 10.49
N VAL A 200 -29.07 23.02 10.40
CA VAL A 200 -27.69 22.51 10.27
C VAL A 200 -27.02 22.48 11.64
N HIS A 201 -26.07 21.57 11.86
CA HIS A 201 -25.29 21.47 13.11
C HIS A 201 -24.38 22.68 13.37
#